data_AF-A0A0L7KQF9-F1
#
_entry.id   AF-A0A0L7KQF9-F1
#
_cell.length_a   1.000
_cell.length_b   1.000
_cell.length_c   1.000
_cell.angle_alpha   90.00
_cell.angle_beta   90.00
_cell.angle_gamma   90.00
#
_symmetry.space_group_name_H-M   'P 1'
#
loop_
_entity.id
_entity.type
_entity.pdbx_description
1 polymer ?
#
loop_
_entity_poly.entity_id
_entity_poly.type
_entity_poly.pdbx_seq_one_letter_code
_entity_poly.pdbx_strand_id
1 'polypeptide(L)'
;MAASPKLVVRDGGISDPFKRRARVIMACRNMDTGAVAKREIEESTAEKGTGTLILEHIDLCSQKSIREFAERVLIIEDRVNILVNNAGVMCCPMSRTEDGLETHIVYKMDFADINLQLRCYDPLEAYSRSKIANIMFAKALALMLKHNNIKDVTTYSLHPGIVYTNIDRHLKDTAWFWAT
;
A
#
# COMPACT_ATOMS: atom_id res chain seq x y z
N MET A 1 -27.80 9.61 -14.67
CA MET A 1 -26.48 9.05 -15.02
C MET A 1 -25.76 8.75 -13.72
N ALA A 2 -25.31 7.52 -13.47
CA ALA A 2 -24.56 7.20 -12.24
C ALA A 2 -23.18 7.88 -12.30
N ALA A 3 -22.79 8.60 -11.24
CA ALA A 3 -21.47 9.20 -11.15
C ALA A 3 -20.40 8.09 -11.16
N SER A 4 -19.35 8.25 -11.97
CA SER A 4 -18.24 7.31 -12.00
C SER A 4 -17.56 7.22 -10.63
N PRO A 5 -17.26 6.00 -10.13
CA PRO A 5 -16.63 5.85 -8.82
C PRO A 5 -15.23 6.48 -8.80
N LYS A 6 -14.96 7.24 -7.73
CA LYS A 6 -13.67 7.90 -7.47
C LYS A 6 -12.86 7.06 -6.48
N LEU A 7 -11.72 6.60 -6.93
CA LEU A 7 -10.89 5.60 -6.26
C LEU A 7 -9.48 6.18 -6.05
N VAL A 8 -8.95 6.03 -4.85
CA VAL A 8 -7.52 6.27 -4.58
C VAL A 8 -6.84 4.91 -4.49
N VAL A 9 -6.01 4.57 -5.48
CA VAL A 9 -5.20 3.34 -5.47
C VAL A 9 -3.73 3.71 -5.40
N ARG A 10 -3.05 3.12 -4.43
CA ARG A 10 -1.60 3.21 -4.36
C ARG A 10 -0.97 1.86 -4.69
N ASP A 11 -0.15 1.87 -5.74
CA ASP A 11 0.70 0.77 -6.23
C ASP A 11 -0.05 -0.56 -6.51
N GLY A 12 -0.40 -0.80 -7.78
CA GLY A 12 -0.94 -2.07 -8.27
C GLY A 12 -2.48 -2.16 -8.32
N GLY A 13 -3.01 -3.04 -9.17
CA GLY A 13 -4.47 -3.27 -9.30
C GLY A 13 -5.26 -2.12 -9.95
N ILE A 14 -4.61 -1.25 -10.73
CA ILE A 14 -5.20 -0.04 -11.32
C ILE A 14 -5.95 -0.30 -12.63
N SER A 15 -5.54 -1.32 -13.40
CA SER A 15 -6.06 -1.59 -14.73
C SER A 15 -7.54 -1.98 -14.75
N ASP A 16 -8.01 -2.82 -13.81
CA ASP A 16 -9.43 -3.22 -13.73
C ASP A 16 -10.36 -2.04 -13.34
N PRO A 17 -10.07 -1.25 -12.28
CA PRO A 17 -10.82 -0.03 -12.00
C PRO A 17 -10.83 0.96 -13.17
N PHE A 18 -9.70 1.14 -13.85
CA PHE A 18 -9.60 2.02 -15.02
C PHE A 18 -10.50 1.55 -16.18
N LYS A 19 -10.52 0.23 -16.47
CA LYS A 19 -11.47 -0.38 -17.42
C LYS A 19 -12.92 -0.16 -17.03
N ARG A 20 -13.21 -0.16 -15.73
CA ARG A 20 -14.56 0.07 -15.16
C ARG A 20 -14.94 1.55 -15.07
N ARG A 21 -14.26 2.44 -15.78
CA ARG A 21 -14.55 3.88 -15.85
C ARG A 21 -14.32 4.64 -14.53
N ALA A 22 -13.54 4.06 -13.61
CA ALA A 22 -13.21 4.74 -12.36
C ALA A 22 -12.26 5.91 -12.61
N ARG A 23 -12.40 6.95 -11.79
CA ARG A 23 -11.36 7.97 -11.66
C ARG A 23 -10.38 7.50 -10.59
N VAL A 24 -9.12 7.27 -10.97
CA VAL A 24 -8.11 6.67 -10.12
C VAL A 24 -6.98 7.66 -9.85
N ILE A 25 -6.74 7.97 -8.58
CA ILE A 25 -5.52 8.65 -8.14
C ILE A 25 -4.44 7.59 -7.91
N MET A 26 -3.46 7.55 -8.80
CA MET A 26 -2.22 6.78 -8.71
C MET A 26 -1.24 7.54 -7.82
N ALA A 27 -1.15 7.13 -6.56
CA ALA A 27 -0.24 7.75 -5.61
C ALA A 27 1.11 7.02 -5.60
N CYS A 28 2.19 7.66 -6.03
CA CYS A 28 3.50 7.01 -6.20
C CYS A 28 4.62 7.83 -5.54
N ARG A 29 5.70 7.16 -5.10
CA ARG A 29 6.90 7.82 -4.57
C ARG A 29 7.79 8.37 -5.68
N ASN A 30 7.97 7.61 -6.75
CA ASN A 30 8.76 8.02 -7.92
C ASN A 30 7.82 8.37 -9.07
N MET A 31 7.76 9.66 -9.40
CA MET A 31 6.85 10.19 -10.42
C MET A 31 7.23 9.79 -11.84
N ASP A 32 8.52 9.56 -12.13
CA ASP A 32 8.97 9.14 -13.46
C ASP A 32 8.49 7.73 -13.77
N THR A 33 8.73 6.79 -12.85
CA THR A 33 8.23 5.41 -12.97
C THR A 33 6.71 5.36 -12.96
N GLY A 34 6.06 6.22 -12.16
CA GLY A 34 4.61 6.36 -12.16
C GLY A 34 4.05 6.89 -13.48
N ALA A 35 4.73 7.82 -14.13
CA ALA A 35 4.33 8.37 -15.42
C ALA A 35 4.46 7.34 -16.56
N VAL A 36 5.51 6.50 -16.52
CA VAL A 36 5.66 5.37 -17.45
C VAL A 36 4.51 4.38 -17.26
N ALA A 37 4.28 3.92 -16.02
CA ALA A 37 3.19 2.98 -15.72
C ALA A 37 1.80 3.55 -16.09
N LYS A 38 1.57 4.85 -15.86
CA LYS A 38 0.33 5.52 -16.29
C LYS A 38 0.14 5.42 -17.80
N ARG A 39 1.16 5.75 -18.59
CA ARG A 39 1.09 5.67 -20.07
C ARG A 39 0.82 4.24 -20.53
N GLU A 40 1.54 3.26 -19.99
CA GLU A 40 1.34 1.85 -20.33
C GLU A 40 -0.10 1.39 -20.06
N ILE A 41 -0.70 1.80 -18.94
CA ILE A 41 -2.09 1.47 -18.61
C ILE A 41 -3.07 2.16 -19.58
N GLU A 42 -2.85 3.45 -19.87
CA GLU A 42 -3.69 4.21 -20.81
C GLU A 42 -3.64 3.62 -22.23
N GLU A 43 -2.45 3.23 -22.71
CA GLU A 43 -2.22 2.63 -24.02
C GLU A 43 -2.76 1.20 -24.12
N SER A 44 -2.47 0.35 -23.12
CA SER A 44 -2.94 -1.05 -23.09
C SER A 44 -4.44 -1.21 -22.89
N THR A 45 -5.12 -0.13 -22.51
CA THR A 45 -6.56 -0.11 -22.22
C THR A 45 -7.31 0.87 -23.12
N ALA A 46 -6.75 1.28 -24.26
CA ALA A 46 -7.28 2.33 -25.14
C ALA A 46 -8.60 1.99 -25.89
N GLU A 47 -9.61 1.45 -25.20
CA GLU A 47 -10.98 1.33 -25.69
C GLU A 47 -11.79 2.61 -25.40
N LYS A 48 -12.77 2.93 -26.26
CA LYS A 48 -13.63 4.11 -26.10
C LYS A 48 -14.40 4.04 -24.78
N GLY A 49 -14.10 4.98 -23.88
CA GLY A 49 -14.82 5.18 -22.62
C GLY A 49 -14.18 4.49 -21.42
N THR A 50 -12.86 4.56 -21.28
CA THR A 50 -12.12 4.22 -20.06
C THR A 50 -12.18 5.33 -19.00
N GLY A 51 -11.71 5.02 -17.79
CA GLY A 51 -11.67 5.92 -16.64
C GLY A 51 -10.68 7.08 -16.78
N THR A 52 -10.26 7.67 -15.66
CA THR A 52 -9.25 8.74 -15.65
C THR A 52 -8.16 8.41 -14.66
N LEU A 53 -6.89 8.51 -15.06
CA LEU A 53 -5.74 8.34 -14.17
C LEU A 53 -5.12 9.69 -13.80
N ILE A 54 -4.98 9.96 -12.51
CA ILE A 54 -4.26 11.11 -11.97
C ILE A 54 -3.02 10.58 -11.27
N LEU A 55 -1.85 11.14 -11.57
CA LEU A 55 -0.62 10.76 -10.89
C LEU A 55 -0.33 11.80 -9.80
N GLU A 56 -0.14 11.35 -8.57
CA GLU A 56 0.14 12.18 -7.41
C GLU A 56 1.35 11.66 -6.63
N HIS A 57 2.16 12.58 -6.12
CA HIS A 57 3.33 12.23 -5.31
C HIS A 57 2.96 11.94 -3.86
N ILE A 58 3.45 10.82 -3.31
CA ILE A 58 3.42 10.52 -1.88
C ILE A 58 4.64 9.68 -1.45
N ASP A 59 5.33 10.12 -0.40
CA ASP A 59 6.31 9.31 0.32
C ASP A 59 5.76 8.90 1.70
N LEU A 60 5.51 7.60 1.91
CA LEU A 60 5.01 7.10 3.20
C LEU A 60 6.05 7.14 4.31
N CYS A 61 7.32 7.28 3.97
CA CYS A 61 8.38 7.46 4.94
C CYS A 61 8.37 8.89 5.53
N SER A 62 7.53 9.80 5.00
CA SER A 62 7.43 11.19 5.45
C SER A 62 6.01 11.56 5.83
N GLN A 63 5.77 11.79 7.13
CA GLN A 63 4.49 12.29 7.63
C GLN A 63 4.11 13.64 7.01
N LYS A 64 5.11 14.48 6.70
CA LYS A 64 4.89 15.72 5.96
C LYS A 64 4.35 15.43 4.56
N SER A 65 4.97 14.52 3.82
CA SER A 65 4.51 14.14 2.48
C SER A 65 3.10 13.53 2.48
N ILE A 66 2.78 12.70 3.49
CA ILE A 66 1.44 12.13 3.68
C ILE A 66 0.40 13.24 3.89
N ARG A 67 0.68 14.22 4.75
CA ARG A 67 -0.23 15.34 5.04
C ARG A 67 -0.46 16.21 3.81
N GLU A 68 0.62 16.60 3.13
CA GLU A 68 0.54 17.41 1.91
C GLU A 68 -0.23 16.67 0.81
N PHE A 69 -0.06 15.35 0.68
CA PHE A 69 -0.85 14.54 -0.25
C PHE A 69 -2.33 14.53 0.14
N ALA A 70 -2.65 14.32 1.41
CA ALA A 70 -4.03 14.34 1.88
C ALA A 70 -4.71 15.70 1.63
N GLU A 71 -4.01 16.81 1.89
CA GLU A 71 -4.50 18.16 1.60
C GLU A 71 -4.79 18.36 0.10
N ARG A 72 -3.87 17.93 -0.77
CA ARG A 72 -4.12 17.97 -2.23
C ARG A 72 -5.35 17.17 -2.61
N VAL A 73 -5.48 15.93 -2.14
CA VAL A 73 -6.64 15.07 -2.43
C VAL A 73 -7.95 15.70 -1.98
N LEU A 74 -7.98 16.34 -0.81
CA LEU A 74 -9.15 17.04 -0.29
C LEU A 74 -9.52 18.28 -1.12
N ILE A 75 -8.56 18.88 -1.83
CA ILE A 75 -8.80 20.00 -2.77
C ILE A 75 -9.31 19.48 -4.11
N ILE A 76 -8.70 18.41 -4.64
CA ILE A 76 -9.03 17.91 -6.00
C ILE A 76 -10.28 17.02 -6.02
N GLU A 77 -10.65 16.42 -4.90
CA GLU A 77 -11.81 15.54 -4.80
C GLU A 77 -12.72 15.93 -3.63
N ASP A 78 -13.98 16.16 -3.95
CA ASP A 78 -15.09 16.34 -3.00
C ASP A 78 -15.42 15.07 -2.21
N ARG A 79 -15.15 13.89 -2.81
CA ARG A 79 -15.41 12.58 -2.21
C ARG A 79 -14.48 11.50 -2.75
N VAL A 80 -13.92 10.71 -1.83
CA VAL A 80 -13.25 9.43 -2.14
C VAL A 80 -14.23 8.29 -1.85
N ASN A 81 -14.57 7.47 -2.85
CA ASN A 81 -15.48 6.34 -2.66
C ASN A 81 -14.76 5.12 -2.10
N ILE A 82 -13.51 4.90 -2.51
CA ILE A 82 -12.71 3.74 -2.13
C ILE A 82 -11.26 4.21 -1.91
N LEU A 83 -10.67 3.79 -0.80
CA LEU A 83 -9.26 3.96 -0.49
C LEU A 83 -8.61 2.58 -0.39
N VAL A 84 -7.58 2.34 -1.21
CA VAL A 84 -6.84 1.07 -1.22
C VAL A 84 -5.45 1.29 -0.62
N ASN A 85 -5.24 0.78 0.60
CA ASN A 85 -3.93 0.79 1.24
C ASN A 85 -3.13 -0.46 0.87
N ASN A 86 -2.60 -0.50 -0.36
CA ASN A 86 -1.82 -1.63 -0.88
C ASN A 86 -0.29 -1.41 -0.83
N ALA A 87 0.19 -0.35 -0.17
CA ALA A 87 1.62 -0.12 -0.04
C ALA A 87 2.30 -1.26 0.75
N GLY A 88 3.35 -1.84 0.18
CA GLY A 88 4.19 -2.81 0.86
C GLY A 88 5.60 -2.75 0.30
N VAL A 89 6.58 -2.60 1.20
CA VAL A 89 7.98 -2.84 0.88
C VAL A 89 8.43 -4.03 1.70
N MET A 90 8.90 -5.07 1.04
CA MET A 90 9.43 -6.28 1.67
C MET A 90 10.95 -6.23 1.61
N CYS A 91 11.60 -6.69 2.67
CA CYS A 91 13.06 -6.88 2.73
C CYS A 91 13.91 -5.64 2.40
N CYS A 92 13.61 -4.46 2.97
CA CYS A 92 14.56 -3.35 2.96
C CYS A 92 15.86 -3.76 3.71
N PRO A 93 17.06 -3.46 3.20
CA PRO A 93 18.30 -3.91 3.84
C PRO A 93 18.66 -3.09 5.08
N MET A 94 18.95 -3.76 6.21
CA MET A 94 20.21 -3.54 6.96
C MET A 94 20.56 -4.72 7.91
N SER A 95 21.82 -5.17 7.81
CA SER A 95 22.68 -6.18 8.51
C SER A 95 22.10 -7.35 9.35
N ARG A 96 22.92 -8.41 9.52
CA ARG A 96 22.59 -9.72 10.12
C ARG A 96 23.17 -9.99 11.51
N THR A 97 22.55 -10.94 12.23
CA THR A 97 23.10 -11.69 13.37
C THR A 97 23.45 -13.14 12.98
N GLU A 98 24.29 -13.79 13.79
CA GLU A 98 25.01 -15.06 13.52
C GLU A 98 24.15 -16.34 13.47
N ASP A 99 22.87 -16.32 13.87
CA ASP A 99 22.18 -17.56 14.32
C ASP A 99 21.21 -18.21 13.32
N GLY A 100 21.18 -17.81 12.05
CA GLY A 100 20.64 -18.58 10.91
C GLY A 100 19.34 -19.40 11.08
N LEU A 101 18.17 -18.77 11.26
CA LEU A 101 16.88 -19.49 11.32
C LEU A 101 15.84 -19.00 10.29
N GLU A 102 15.12 -19.96 9.71
CA GLU A 102 14.11 -19.76 8.66
C GLU A 102 12.71 -20.32 9.03
N THR A 103 11.69 -19.62 8.51
CA THR A 103 10.33 -20.01 8.10
C THR A 103 9.33 -20.64 9.09
N HIS A 104 8.50 -19.76 9.68
CA HIS A 104 7.03 -19.78 9.83
C HIS A 104 6.68 -18.93 11.06
N ILE A 105 6.99 -17.63 10.99
CA ILE A 105 6.94 -16.81 12.19
C ILE A 105 5.60 -16.07 12.24
N VAL A 106 4.74 -16.51 13.16
CA VAL A 106 3.60 -15.73 13.64
C VAL A 106 4.18 -14.64 14.55
N TYR A 107 4.54 -13.49 13.96
CA TYR A 107 4.96 -12.35 14.75
C TYR A 107 3.74 -11.75 15.46
N LYS A 108 3.78 -11.67 16.79
CA LYS A 108 2.75 -10.94 17.56
C LYS A 108 2.99 -9.44 17.44
N MET A 109 1.90 -8.66 17.45
CA MET A 109 2.02 -7.21 17.56
C MET A 109 2.46 -6.86 18.98
N ASP A 110 3.58 -6.15 19.09
CA ASP A 110 4.04 -5.56 20.32
C ASP A 110 3.77 -4.05 20.31
N PHE A 111 2.78 -3.62 21.08
CA PHE A 111 2.40 -2.20 21.16
C PHE A 111 3.40 -1.36 21.97
N ALA A 112 4.24 -1.98 22.81
CA ALA A 112 5.27 -1.28 23.55
C ALA A 112 6.47 -0.91 22.66
N ASP A 113 6.66 -1.63 21.57
CA ASP A 113 7.76 -1.45 20.63
C ASP A 113 7.28 -1.59 19.19
N ILE A 114 6.40 -0.68 18.77
CA ILE A 114 5.78 -0.69 17.44
C ILE A 114 6.78 -0.47 16.29
N ASN A 115 7.88 0.24 16.58
CA ASN A 115 8.89 0.65 15.61
C ASN A 115 10.16 -0.23 15.64
N LEU A 116 10.16 -1.35 16.40
CA LEU A 116 11.32 -2.25 16.53
C LEU A 116 12.59 -1.53 17.02
N GLN A 117 12.44 -0.59 17.96
CA GLN A 117 13.55 0.20 18.52
C GLN A 117 14.21 -0.47 19.73
N LEU A 118 13.51 -1.40 20.39
CA LEU A 118 14.01 -2.06 21.60
C LEU A 118 14.73 -3.39 21.33
N ARG A 119 14.84 -3.81 20.07
CA ARG A 119 15.40 -5.11 19.67
C ARG A 119 16.24 -4.99 18.39
N CYS A 120 17.02 -6.02 18.09
CA CYS A 120 17.71 -6.15 16.80
C CYS A 120 16.68 -6.21 15.67
N TYR A 121 16.93 -5.45 14.59
CA TYR A 121 16.02 -5.37 13.47
C TYR A 121 16.02 -6.67 12.66
N ASP A 122 14.86 -7.31 12.53
CA ASP A 122 14.60 -8.41 11.61
C ASP A 122 13.71 -7.91 10.46
N PRO A 123 14.17 -7.95 9.19
CA PRO A 123 13.39 -7.48 8.04
C PRO A 123 12.08 -8.25 7.79
N LEU A 124 12.04 -9.56 8.08
CA LEU A 124 10.86 -10.39 7.95
C LEU A 124 9.85 -10.10 9.07
N GLU A 125 10.34 -9.87 10.28
CA GLU A 125 9.53 -9.38 11.41
C GLU A 125 8.91 -8.03 11.09
N ALA A 126 9.73 -7.07 10.65
CA ALA A 126 9.28 -5.72 10.30
C ALA A 126 8.20 -5.74 9.23
N TYR A 127 8.41 -6.51 8.16
CA TYR A 127 7.42 -6.68 7.11
C TYR A 127 6.12 -7.31 7.64
N SER A 128 6.24 -8.42 8.38
CA SER A 128 5.08 -9.13 8.93
C SER A 128 4.27 -8.24 9.89
N ARG A 129 4.95 -7.51 10.77
CA ARG A 129 4.32 -6.57 11.71
C ARG A 129 3.66 -5.40 10.98
N SER A 130 4.24 -4.89 9.90
CA SER A 130 3.59 -3.85 9.08
C SER A 130 2.28 -4.33 8.45
N LYS A 131 2.21 -5.60 8.01
CA LYS A 131 0.98 -6.18 7.45
C LYS A 131 -0.06 -6.45 8.53
N ILE A 132 0.35 -6.91 9.71
CA ILE A 132 -0.54 -7.02 10.87
C ILE A 132 -1.08 -5.65 11.27
N ALA A 133 -0.25 -4.60 11.26
CA ALA A 133 -0.69 -3.23 11.55
C ALA A 133 -1.78 -2.76 10.58
N ASN A 134 -1.66 -3.06 9.28
CA ASN A 134 -2.70 -2.74 8.29
C ASN A 134 -4.04 -3.47 8.59
N ILE A 135 -3.99 -4.76 8.97
CA ILE A 135 -5.19 -5.51 9.36
C ILE A 135 -5.81 -4.92 10.63
N MET A 136 -4.99 -4.63 11.65
CA MET A 136 -5.44 -4.03 12.90
C MET A 136 -6.04 -2.64 12.67
N PHE A 137 -5.44 -1.82 11.80
CA PHE A 137 -5.97 -0.52 11.40
C PHE A 137 -7.36 -0.64 10.78
N ALA A 138 -7.55 -1.55 9.81
CA ALA A 138 -8.86 -1.78 9.20
C ALA A 138 -9.91 -2.18 10.25
N LYS A 139 -9.56 -3.08 11.18
CA LYS A 139 -10.46 -3.49 12.27
C LYS A 139 -10.77 -2.34 13.25
N ALA A 140 -9.75 -1.58 13.65
CA ALA A 140 -9.92 -0.44 14.55
C ALA A 140 -10.80 0.65 13.91
N LEU A 141 -10.60 0.94 12.63
CA LEU A 141 -11.42 1.89 11.89
C LEU A 141 -12.87 1.41 11.81
N ALA A 142 -13.13 0.12 11.53
CA ALA A 142 -14.47 -0.44 11.56
C ALA A 142 -15.17 -0.24 12.93
N LEU A 143 -14.44 -0.47 14.03
CA LEU A 143 -14.97 -0.28 15.38
C LEU A 143 -15.26 1.19 15.67
N MET A 144 -14.37 2.11 15.25
CA MET A 144 -14.56 3.55 15.42
C MET A 144 -15.75 4.06 14.63
N LEU A 145 -15.94 3.62 13.38
CA LEU A 145 -17.10 3.97 12.55
C LEU A 145 -18.40 3.50 13.20
N LYS A 146 -18.43 2.26 13.71
CA LYS A 146 -19.58 1.71 14.44
C LYS A 146 -19.87 2.50 15.73
N HIS A 147 -18.83 2.83 16.50
CA HIS A 147 -18.96 3.60 17.73
C HIS A 147 -19.53 5.01 17.47
N ASN A 148 -19.13 5.64 16.37
CA ASN A 148 -19.60 6.97 15.97
C ASN A 148 -20.88 6.92 15.10
N ASN A 149 -21.54 5.76 14.98
CA ASN A 149 -22.77 5.56 14.21
C ASN A 149 -22.67 5.98 12.72
N ILE A 150 -21.47 5.88 12.12
CA ILE A 150 -21.23 6.13 10.70
C ILE A 150 -21.48 4.83 9.93
N LYS A 151 -22.50 4.81 9.06
CA LYS A 151 -22.96 3.60 8.34
C LYS A 151 -22.56 3.57 6.86
N ASP A 152 -22.20 4.72 6.29
CA ASP A 152 -21.93 4.87 4.85
C ASP A 152 -20.47 4.55 4.46
N VAL A 153 -19.65 4.17 5.43
CA VAL A 153 -18.24 3.80 5.25
C VAL A 153 -18.05 2.37 5.73
N THR A 154 -17.50 1.53 4.85
CA THR A 154 -17.13 0.15 5.19
C THR A 154 -15.63 -0.03 5.03
N THR A 155 -15.05 -0.92 5.82
CA THR A 155 -13.60 -1.17 5.84
C THR A 155 -13.36 -2.67 5.79
N TYR A 156 -12.40 -3.06 4.97
CA TYR A 156 -12.06 -4.46 4.73
C TYR A 156 -10.55 -4.62 4.71
N SER A 157 -10.08 -5.81 5.03
CA SER A 157 -8.71 -6.25 4.75
C SER A 157 -8.79 -7.49 3.86
N LEU A 158 -7.98 -7.54 2.82
CA LEU A 158 -7.99 -8.60 1.81
C LEU A 158 -6.58 -9.13 1.62
N HIS A 159 -6.45 -10.45 1.54
CA HIS A 159 -5.25 -11.10 1.01
C HIS A 159 -5.57 -11.64 -0.39
N PRO A 160 -4.96 -11.10 -1.46
CA PRO A 160 -5.26 -11.50 -2.84
C PRO A 160 -4.64 -12.84 -3.25
N GLY A 161 -4.19 -13.66 -2.30
CA GLY A 161 -3.26 -14.77 -2.56
C GLY A 161 -1.83 -14.30 -2.87
N ILE A 162 -0.98 -15.23 -3.33
CA ILE A 162 0.37 -14.94 -3.80
C ILE A 162 0.26 -14.31 -5.19
N VAL A 163 0.73 -13.08 -5.34
CA VAL A 163 0.71 -12.34 -6.61
C VAL A 163 2.14 -12.01 -7.01
N TYR A 164 2.51 -12.32 -8.26
CA TYR A 164 3.80 -11.92 -8.81
C TYR A 164 3.87 -10.40 -8.89
N THR A 165 4.71 -9.83 -8.03
CA THR A 165 5.02 -8.40 -7.99
C THR A 165 6.51 -8.27 -7.74
N ASN A 166 7.10 -7.13 -8.12
CA ASN A 166 8.53 -6.83 -7.88
C ASN A 166 8.86 -6.54 -6.40
N ILE A 167 8.08 -7.09 -5.46
CA ILE A 167 8.22 -6.85 -4.02
C ILE A 167 9.42 -7.58 -3.42
N ASP A 168 9.87 -8.65 -4.06
CA ASP A 168 11.02 -9.50 -3.75
C ASP A 168 12.36 -8.98 -4.31
N ARG A 169 12.39 -7.81 -4.96
CA ARG A 169 13.62 -7.27 -5.59
C ARG A 169 14.82 -7.11 -4.65
N HIS A 170 14.58 -6.96 -3.34
CA HIS A 170 15.63 -6.90 -2.30
C HIS A 170 15.85 -8.23 -1.58
N LEU A 171 15.15 -9.29 -1.98
CA LEU A 171 15.32 -10.64 -1.44
C LEU A 171 16.66 -11.26 -1.88
N LYS A 172 17.24 -10.82 -3.01
CA LYS A 172 18.59 -11.24 -3.43
C LYS A 172 19.69 -10.56 -2.62
N ASP A 173 19.60 -9.24 -2.40
CA ASP A 173 20.48 -8.50 -1.48
C ASP A 173 20.35 -9.05 -0.04
N THR A 174 19.13 -9.50 0.24
CA THR A 174 18.70 -10.50 1.23
C THR A 174 19.56 -11.75 1.37
N ALA A 175 19.58 -12.53 0.28
CA ALA A 175 20.01 -13.90 0.19
C ALA A 175 21.53 -14.09 0.26
N TRP A 176 22.32 -13.14 -0.27
CA TRP A 176 23.79 -13.27 -0.34
C TRP A 176 24.50 -13.37 1.02
N PHE A 177 23.90 -12.85 2.08
CA PHE A 177 24.44 -13.03 3.43
C PHE A 177 24.26 -14.46 3.99
N TRP A 178 23.45 -15.34 3.34
CA TRP A 178 23.10 -16.71 3.86
C TRP A 178 23.97 -17.83 3.26
N ALA A 179 24.92 -17.52 2.37
CA ALA A 179 25.68 -18.52 1.60
C ALA A 179 27.16 -18.66 2.00
N THR A 180 27.58 -18.10 3.13
CA THR A 180 28.89 -18.33 3.78
C THR A 180 28.74 -18.21 5.27
#